data_AF-A0A9D6Q2L8-F1
#
_entry.id   AF-A0A9D6Q2L8-F1
#
_cell.length_a   1.000
_cell.length_b   1.000
_cell.length_c   1.000
_cell.angle_alpha   90.00
_cell.angle_beta   90.00
_cell.angle_gamma   90.00
#
_symmetry.space_group_name_H-M   'P 1'
#
loop_
_entity.id
_entity.type
_entity.pdbx_description
1 polymer ?
#
loop_
_entity_poly.entity_id
_entity_poly.type
_entity_poly.pdbx_seq_one_letter_code
_entity_poly.pdbx_strand_id
1 'polypeptide(L)'
;MLLRWFKDTYWPLVTAFLGLIIVSLFFVFSASLHDSGNYQEKHVIWLAISFATLMLVPFLGYRTFLSISYLLYGVSVLMLLWVFVAGESRLGAQRWITLGPLVLQPSEFAKISTILALANFLGSHPIWERAAKVLLTASGLALLPVLLIMKQPDLGSAITFFPVLVILLFLWGIRYRILLLAVGSGLLFLPLAWNFLKEYQKKRILVFLDPQRDPLGAGYTALQSKIAVGSGGLFGKGYLAGTQSQLQFVPEHHTDFIF
;
A
#
# COMPACT_ATOMS: atom_id res chain seq x y z
N MET A 1 -11.63 -26.26 17.90
CA MET A 1 -11.50 -25.06 17.04
C MET A 1 -10.10 -24.98 16.42
N LEU A 2 -9.03 -24.94 17.20
CA LEU A 2 -7.63 -24.99 16.73
C LEU A 2 -7.32 -26.19 15.80
N LEU A 3 -7.83 -27.38 16.12
CA LEU A 3 -7.67 -28.58 15.27
C LEU A 3 -8.40 -28.52 13.93
N ARG A 4 -9.49 -27.74 13.82
CA ARG A 4 -10.18 -27.50 12.53
C ARG A 4 -9.41 -26.45 11.72
N TRP A 5 -8.97 -25.38 12.38
CA TRP A 5 -8.08 -24.39 11.78
C TRP A 5 -6.84 -25.02 11.15
N PHE A 6 -6.15 -25.90 11.87
CA PHE A 6 -4.96 -26.59 11.35
C PHE A 6 -5.24 -27.47 10.11
N LYS A 7 -6.45 -28.02 10.01
CA LYS A 7 -6.87 -28.87 8.87
C LYS A 7 -7.34 -28.06 7.66
N ASP A 8 -8.03 -26.95 7.89
CA ASP A 8 -8.60 -26.10 6.83
C ASP A 8 -7.62 -25.01 6.34
N THR A 9 -6.46 -24.90 7.00
CA THR A 9 -5.41 -23.95 6.60
C THR A 9 -4.71 -24.41 5.33
N TYR A 10 -4.62 -23.51 4.36
CA TYR A 10 -3.82 -23.74 3.15
C TYR A 10 -2.33 -23.58 3.47
N TRP A 11 -1.72 -24.66 3.95
CA TRP A 11 -0.32 -24.74 4.37
C TRP A 11 0.70 -24.17 3.38
N PRO A 12 0.55 -24.33 2.05
CA PRO A 12 1.50 -23.74 1.10
C PRO A 12 1.58 -22.20 1.18
N LEU A 13 0.47 -21.53 1.49
CA LEU A 13 0.48 -20.07 1.68
C LEU A 13 1.20 -19.68 2.98
N VAL A 14 0.97 -20.44 4.05
CA VAL A 14 1.62 -20.21 5.35
C VAL A 14 3.13 -20.42 5.25
N THR A 15 3.57 -21.49 4.58
CA THR A 15 5.00 -21.76 4.40
C THR A 15 5.66 -20.70 3.51
N ALA A 16 5.01 -20.28 2.43
CA ALA A 16 5.50 -19.18 1.59
C ALA A 16 5.61 -17.88 2.38
N PHE A 17 4.60 -17.55 3.19
CA PHE A 17 4.61 -16.36 4.05
C PHE A 17 5.75 -16.39 5.08
N LEU A 18 5.95 -17.53 5.76
CA LEU A 18 7.05 -17.71 6.71
C LEU A 18 8.42 -17.63 6.01
N GLY A 19 8.54 -18.18 4.80
CA GLY A 19 9.74 -18.07 3.99
C GLY A 19 10.09 -16.62 3.65
N LEU A 20 9.08 -15.83 3.24
CA LEU A 20 9.26 -14.40 2.96
C LEU A 20 9.65 -13.61 4.22
N ILE A 21 9.10 -13.95 5.38
CA ILE A 21 9.52 -13.36 6.66
C ILE A 21 11.00 -13.62 6.94
N ILE A 22 11.45 -14.86 6.77
CA ILE A 22 12.86 -15.23 7.02
C ILE A 22 13.78 -14.45 6.08
N VAL A 23 13.46 -14.41 4.78
CA VAL A 23 14.22 -13.63 3.80
C VAL A 23 14.23 -12.14 4.17
N SER A 24 13.09 -11.58 4.58
CA SER A 24 12.98 -10.19 5.03
C SER A 24 13.88 -9.91 6.24
N LEU A 25 13.98 -10.82 7.20
CA LEU A 25 14.85 -10.65 8.37
C LEU A 25 16.32 -10.58 7.96
N PHE A 26 16.76 -11.44 7.04
CA PHE A 26 18.12 -11.39 6.49
C PHE A 26 18.39 -10.07 5.76
N PHE A 27 17.45 -9.61 4.95
CA PHE A 27 17.59 -8.37 4.18
C PHE A 27 17.60 -7.12 5.05
N VAL A 28 16.70 -7.00 6.02
CA VAL A 28 16.69 -5.88 6.98
C VAL A 28 17.98 -5.87 7.79
N PHE A 29 18.45 -7.04 8.25
CA PHE A 29 19.73 -7.12 8.95
C PHE A 29 20.89 -6.66 8.06
N SER A 30 20.93 -7.14 6.81
CA SER A 30 21.98 -6.76 5.86
C SER A 30 22.00 -5.27 5.52
N ALA A 31 20.82 -4.65 5.40
CA ALA A 31 20.68 -3.23 5.07
C ALA A 31 20.98 -2.30 6.26
N SER A 32 20.80 -2.78 7.51
CA SER A 32 20.93 -1.96 8.73
C SER A 32 22.27 -2.11 9.46
N LEU A 33 23.22 -2.91 8.95
CA LEU A 33 24.48 -3.23 9.61
C LEU A 33 25.33 -2.05 10.08
N HIS A 34 25.33 -0.96 9.31
CA HIS A 34 26.14 0.23 9.59
C HIS A 34 25.30 1.42 10.07
N ASP A 35 24.01 1.20 10.32
CA ASP A 35 23.12 2.23 10.82
C ASP A 35 23.09 2.20 12.35
N SER A 36 23.07 3.38 12.95
CA SER A 36 23.06 3.55 14.41
C SER A 36 21.66 3.41 15.02
N GLY A 37 20.62 3.29 14.19
CA GLY A 37 19.23 3.15 14.63
C GLY A 37 18.84 1.71 15.01
N ASN A 38 17.93 1.59 15.99
CA ASN A 38 17.35 0.30 16.44
C ASN A 38 16.31 -0.26 15.44
N TYR A 39 16.61 -0.30 14.14
CA TYR A 39 15.66 -0.76 13.11
C TYR A 39 15.37 -2.25 13.20
N GLN A 40 16.38 -3.05 13.57
CA GLN A 40 16.25 -4.50 13.73
C GLN A 40 15.30 -4.87 14.88
N GLU A 41 15.50 -4.25 16.05
CA GLU A 41 14.64 -4.43 17.23
C GLU A 41 13.19 -4.04 16.91
N LYS A 42 13.00 -2.86 16.28
CA LYS A 42 11.68 -2.40 15.85
C LYS A 42 11.04 -3.38 14.87
N HIS A 43 11.78 -3.91 13.91
CA HIS A 43 11.26 -4.86 12.93
C HIS A 43 10.79 -6.16 13.59
N VAL A 44 11.55 -6.72 14.55
CA VAL A 44 11.16 -7.91 15.30
C VAL A 44 9.91 -7.65 16.16
N ILE A 45 9.82 -6.49 16.81
CA ILE A 45 8.64 -6.10 17.59
C ILE A 45 7.40 -6.00 16.70
N TRP A 46 7.49 -5.32 15.56
CA TRP A 46 6.38 -5.21 14.60
C TRP A 46 5.97 -6.55 14.01
N LEU A 47 6.94 -7.43 13.77
CA LEU A 47 6.66 -8.79 13.31
C LEU A 47 5.90 -9.59 14.36
N ALA A 48 6.30 -9.50 15.64
CA ALA A 48 5.62 -10.15 16.75
C ALA A 48 4.17 -9.63 16.90
N ILE A 49 3.97 -8.31 16.84
CA ILE A 49 2.63 -7.68 16.88
C ILE A 49 1.77 -8.14 15.69
N SER A 50 2.34 -8.17 14.48
CA SER A 50 1.64 -8.61 13.26
C SER A 50 1.24 -10.08 13.34
N PHE A 51 2.13 -10.94 13.84
CA PHE A 51 1.85 -12.36 14.02
C PHE A 51 0.77 -12.61 15.08
N ALA A 52 0.84 -11.90 16.22
CA ALA A 52 -0.21 -11.95 17.23
C ALA A 52 -1.57 -11.50 16.66
N THR A 53 -1.59 -10.42 15.89
CA THR A 53 -2.79 -9.92 15.21
C THR A 53 -3.35 -10.95 14.23
N LEU A 54 -2.48 -11.56 13.40
CA LEU A 54 -2.86 -12.62 12.46
C LEU A 54 -3.51 -13.82 13.19
N MET A 55 -2.98 -14.21 14.35
CA MET A 55 -3.55 -15.30 15.14
C MET A 55 -4.92 -14.94 15.73
N LEU A 56 -5.21 -13.66 16.01
CA LEU A 56 -6.50 -13.22 16.55
C LEU A 56 -7.63 -13.18 15.51
N VAL A 57 -7.31 -12.86 14.25
CA VAL A 57 -8.31 -12.68 13.17
C VAL A 57 -9.25 -13.91 12.99
N PRO A 58 -8.75 -15.16 12.97
CA PRO A 58 -9.61 -16.34 12.88
C PRO A 58 -10.63 -16.50 14.01
N PHE A 59 -10.33 -16.00 15.22
CA PHE A 59 -11.25 -16.08 16.36
C PHE A 59 -12.46 -15.17 16.20
N LEU A 60 -12.29 -14.02 15.52
CA LEU A 60 -13.36 -13.08 15.26
C LEU A 60 -14.28 -13.55 14.12
N GLY A 61 -13.71 -14.24 13.12
CA GLY A 61 -14.43 -14.77 11.97
C GLY A 61 -14.85 -13.70 10.95
N TYR A 62 -14.96 -14.09 9.67
CA TYR A 62 -15.23 -13.14 8.58
C TYR A 62 -16.59 -12.43 8.68
N ARG A 63 -17.60 -13.09 9.27
CA ARG A 63 -18.96 -12.53 9.42
C ARG A 63 -18.97 -11.29 10.30
N THR A 64 -18.15 -11.29 11.36
CA THR A 64 -18.00 -10.14 12.26
C THR A 64 -17.36 -8.97 11.51
N PHE A 65 -16.31 -9.20 10.72
CA PHE A 65 -15.69 -8.16 9.90
C PHE A 65 -16.64 -7.56 8.87
N LEU A 66 -17.51 -8.37 8.25
CA LEU A 66 -18.54 -7.88 7.34
C LEU A 66 -19.63 -7.09 8.09
N SER A 67 -20.08 -7.52 9.27
CA SER A 67 -21.13 -6.80 10.00
C SER A 67 -20.67 -5.42 10.49
N ILE A 68 -19.39 -5.28 10.86
CA ILE A 68 -18.81 -4.00 11.30
C ILE A 68 -18.13 -3.23 10.16
N SER A 69 -18.26 -3.66 8.90
CA SER A 69 -17.49 -3.10 7.77
C SER A 69 -17.71 -1.60 7.59
N TYR A 70 -18.95 -1.13 7.70
CA TYR A 70 -19.29 0.29 7.57
C TYR A 70 -18.79 1.12 8.75
N LEU A 71 -18.75 0.54 9.96
CA LEU A 71 -18.15 1.19 11.13
C LEU A 71 -16.64 1.36 10.93
N LEU A 72 -15.93 0.30 10.51
CA LEU A 72 -14.50 0.36 10.20
C LEU A 72 -14.21 1.40 9.10
N TYR A 73 -15.06 1.45 8.07
CA TYR A 73 -14.95 2.46 7.02
C TYR A 73 -15.12 3.88 7.58
N GLY A 74 -16.19 4.13 8.34
CA GLY A 74 -16.42 5.44 8.97
C GLY A 74 -15.26 5.88 9.87
N VAL A 75 -14.77 4.99 10.74
CA VAL A 75 -13.60 5.26 11.59
C VAL A 75 -12.37 5.57 10.76
N SER A 76 -12.09 4.81 9.70
CA SER A 76 -10.91 5.05 8.86
C SER A 76 -10.98 6.38 8.09
N VAL A 77 -12.18 6.79 7.65
CA VAL A 77 -12.41 8.11 7.05
C VAL A 77 -12.20 9.21 8.09
N LEU A 78 -12.68 9.03 9.32
CA LEU A 78 -12.42 9.97 10.41
C LEU A 78 -10.93 10.07 10.74
N MET A 79 -10.18 8.96 10.72
CA MET A 79 -8.73 8.99 10.88
C MET A 79 -8.05 9.76 9.74
N LEU A 80 -8.47 9.56 8.48
CA LEU A 80 -7.96 10.35 7.35
C LEU A 80 -8.26 11.85 7.51
N LEU A 81 -9.44 12.20 8.03
CA LEU A 81 -9.77 13.59 8.34
C LEU A 81 -8.89 14.14 9.48
N TRP A 82 -8.61 13.32 10.50
CA TRP A 82 -7.78 13.69 11.63
C TRP A 82 -6.33 14.01 11.21
N VAL A 83 -5.80 13.35 10.18
CA VAL A 83 -4.47 13.68 9.62
C VAL A 83 -4.35 15.15 9.22
N PHE A 84 -5.42 15.80 8.76
CA PHE A 84 -5.34 17.23 8.38
C PHE A 84 -5.14 18.16 9.58
N VAL A 85 -5.48 17.72 10.80
CA VAL A 85 -5.38 18.53 12.02
C VAL A 85 -4.15 18.15 12.83
N ALA A 86 -3.87 16.86 12.97
CA ALA A 86 -2.83 16.33 13.87
C ALA A 86 -1.75 15.50 13.13
N GLY A 87 -1.73 15.54 11.79
CA GLY A 87 -0.75 14.80 11.00
C GLY A 87 0.64 15.42 11.08
N GLU A 88 1.64 14.59 11.33
CA GLU A 88 3.04 15.00 11.23
C GLU A 88 3.44 15.18 9.76
N SER A 89 4.05 16.32 9.45
CA SER A 89 4.66 16.54 8.14
C SER A 89 6.01 15.84 8.07
N ARG A 90 6.12 14.77 7.27
CA ARG A 90 7.40 14.13 6.94
C ARG A 90 7.65 14.28 5.45
N LEU A 91 8.84 14.75 5.08
CA LEU A 91 9.25 14.97 3.68
C LEU A 91 8.22 15.79 2.86
N GLY A 92 7.56 16.77 3.50
CA GLY A 92 6.59 17.65 2.87
C GLY A 92 5.18 17.06 2.70
N ALA A 93 4.87 15.92 3.33
CA ALA A 93 3.52 15.35 3.34
C ALA A 93 3.04 14.99 4.75
N GLN A 94 1.82 15.43 5.09
CA GLN A 94 1.13 15.05 6.32
C GLN A 94 0.34 13.77 6.08
N ARG A 95 0.92 12.63 6.45
CA ARG A 95 0.36 11.28 6.18
C ARG A 95 0.30 10.37 7.40
N TRP A 96 1.06 10.71 8.44
CA TRP A 96 1.29 9.86 9.60
C TRP A 96 0.71 10.52 10.83
N ILE A 97 0.08 9.72 11.68
CA ILE A 97 -0.37 10.12 13.01
C ILE A 97 0.54 9.44 14.02
N THR A 98 1.23 10.22 14.83
CA THR A 98 2.06 9.72 15.92
C THR A 98 1.25 9.69 17.20
N LEU A 99 1.02 8.49 17.72
CA LEU A 99 0.36 8.20 18.99
C LEU A 99 1.43 7.68 19.96
N GLY A 100 2.20 8.59 20.55
CA GLY A 100 3.32 8.23 21.43
C GLY A 100 4.37 7.39 20.71
N PRO A 101 4.61 6.12 21.09
CA PRO A 101 5.58 5.26 20.41
C PRO A 101 5.08 4.69 19.08
N LEU A 102 3.79 4.80 18.78
CA LEU A 102 3.18 4.23 17.58
C LEU A 102 3.04 5.29 16.50
N VAL A 103 3.54 4.99 15.29
CA VAL A 103 3.33 5.82 14.11
C VAL A 103 2.40 5.05 13.18
N LEU A 104 1.19 5.57 12.99
CA LEU A 104 0.15 4.94 12.17
C LEU A 104 -0.04 5.70 10.87
N GLN A 105 -0.28 4.94 9.79
CA GLN A 105 -0.65 5.49 8.49
C GLN A 105 -2.14 5.21 8.23
N PRO A 106 -3.03 6.21 8.35
CA PRO A 106 -4.47 5.99 8.21
C PRO A 106 -4.91 5.47 6.83
N SER A 107 -4.13 5.74 5.77
CA SER A 107 -4.42 5.25 4.41
C SER A 107 -4.39 3.73 4.31
N GLU A 108 -3.57 3.04 5.12
CA GLU A 108 -3.52 1.57 5.15
C GLU A 108 -4.81 0.99 5.74
N PHE A 109 -5.30 1.55 6.84
CA PHE A 109 -6.58 1.17 7.44
C PHE A 109 -7.76 1.49 6.51
N ALA A 110 -7.72 2.64 5.83
CA ALA A 110 -8.73 3.03 4.86
C ALA A 110 -8.84 2.05 3.69
N LYS A 111 -7.72 1.51 3.18
CA LYS A 111 -7.77 0.48 2.12
C LYS A 111 -8.54 -0.76 2.57
N ILE A 112 -8.16 -1.32 3.72
CA ILE A 112 -8.77 -2.55 4.23
C ILE A 112 -10.25 -2.34 4.54
N SER A 113 -10.60 -1.23 5.20
CA SER A 113 -11.99 -0.92 5.56
C SER A 113 -12.86 -0.65 4.33
N THR A 114 -12.33 0.03 3.30
CA THR A 114 -13.03 0.25 2.03
C THR A 114 -13.26 -1.05 1.29
N ILE A 115 -12.28 -1.97 1.26
CA ILE A 115 -12.47 -3.31 0.67
C ILE A 115 -13.63 -4.03 1.36
N LEU A 116 -13.66 -4.05 2.70
CA LEU A 116 -14.72 -4.70 3.46
C LEU A 116 -16.09 -4.05 3.22
N ALA A 117 -16.15 -2.71 3.23
CA ALA A 117 -17.38 -1.97 3.00
C ALA A 117 -17.92 -2.16 1.58
N LEU A 118 -17.05 -2.14 0.56
CA LEU A 118 -17.41 -2.41 -0.83
C LEU A 118 -17.87 -3.86 -1.01
N ALA A 119 -17.15 -4.83 -0.45
CA ALA A 119 -17.53 -6.23 -0.53
C ALA A 119 -18.90 -6.49 0.10
N ASN A 120 -19.16 -5.90 1.28
CA ASN A 120 -20.47 -6.00 1.94
C ASN A 120 -21.59 -5.32 1.14
N PHE A 121 -21.32 -4.09 0.64
CA PHE A 121 -22.29 -3.33 -0.15
C PHE A 121 -22.66 -4.02 -1.46
N LEU A 122 -21.67 -4.43 -2.25
CA LEU A 122 -21.85 -5.12 -3.53
C LEU A 122 -22.46 -6.52 -3.33
N GLY A 123 -22.06 -7.24 -2.27
CA GLY A 123 -22.63 -8.55 -1.93
C GLY A 123 -24.10 -8.50 -1.52
N SER A 124 -24.56 -7.35 -0.99
CA SER A 124 -25.95 -7.15 -0.58
C SER A 124 -26.86 -6.61 -1.69
N HIS A 125 -26.29 -6.18 -2.82
CA HIS A 125 -27.04 -5.59 -3.94
C HIS A 125 -26.76 -6.36 -5.22
N PRO A 126 -27.66 -7.24 -5.67
CA PRO A 126 -27.42 -8.02 -6.87
C PRO A 126 -27.40 -7.16 -8.13
N ILE A 127 -26.67 -7.61 -9.15
CA ILE A 127 -26.37 -6.81 -10.35
C ILE A 127 -27.60 -6.42 -11.18
N TRP A 128 -28.68 -7.19 -11.10
CA TRP A 128 -29.93 -6.89 -11.81
C TRP A 128 -30.73 -5.74 -11.17
N GLU A 129 -30.41 -5.34 -9.93
CA GLU A 129 -31.06 -4.23 -9.25
C GLU A 129 -30.33 -2.91 -9.48
N ARG A 130 -30.93 -2.00 -10.27
CA ARG A 130 -30.51 -0.59 -10.41
C ARG A 130 -28.98 -0.43 -10.55
N ALA A 131 -28.38 -1.17 -11.48
CA ALA A 131 -26.94 -1.26 -11.65
C ALA A 131 -26.21 0.10 -11.65
N ALA A 132 -26.79 1.13 -12.30
CA ALA A 132 -26.21 2.47 -12.31
C ALA A 132 -26.10 3.10 -10.90
N LYS A 133 -27.12 2.93 -10.04
CA LYS A 133 -27.11 3.45 -8.67
C LYS A 133 -26.10 2.71 -7.81
N VAL A 134 -26.02 1.38 -7.94
CA VAL A 134 -25.05 0.56 -7.21
C VAL A 134 -23.62 0.96 -7.62
N LEU A 135 -23.37 1.10 -8.93
CA LEU A 135 -22.09 1.56 -9.47
C LEU A 135 -21.68 2.93 -8.95
N LEU A 136 -22.60 3.89 -8.97
CA LEU A 136 -22.34 5.23 -8.45
C LEU A 136 -22.01 5.21 -6.96
N THR A 137 -22.74 4.41 -6.18
CA THR A 137 -22.53 4.30 -4.73
C THR A 137 -21.20 3.61 -4.41
N ALA A 138 -20.88 2.50 -5.08
CA ALA A 138 -19.62 1.79 -4.93
C ALA A 138 -18.42 2.67 -5.34
N SER A 139 -18.56 3.40 -6.45
CA SER A 139 -17.55 4.36 -6.88
C SER A 139 -17.38 5.48 -5.85
N GLY A 140 -18.46 5.99 -5.27
CA GLY A 140 -18.42 6.99 -4.20
C GLY A 140 -17.70 6.51 -2.93
N LEU A 141 -17.97 5.27 -2.50
CA LEU A 141 -17.30 4.63 -1.36
C LEU A 141 -15.80 4.48 -1.58
N ALA A 142 -15.35 4.20 -2.81
CA ALA A 142 -13.93 4.15 -3.13
C ALA A 142 -13.31 5.55 -3.31
N LEU A 143 -14.04 6.48 -3.94
CA LEU A 143 -13.53 7.82 -4.25
C LEU A 143 -13.35 8.69 -3.01
N LEU A 144 -14.20 8.54 -1.98
CA LEU A 144 -14.09 9.34 -0.76
C LEU A 144 -12.70 9.25 -0.09
N PRO A 145 -12.18 8.08 0.29
CA PRO A 145 -10.84 7.97 0.86
C PRO A 145 -9.75 8.38 -0.14
N VAL A 146 -9.90 8.08 -1.43
CA VAL A 146 -8.96 8.49 -2.47
C VAL A 146 -8.79 10.01 -2.50
N LEU A 147 -9.89 10.76 -2.49
CA LEU A 147 -9.84 12.23 -2.51
C LEU A 147 -9.19 12.82 -1.24
N LEU A 148 -9.43 12.20 -0.08
CA LEU A 148 -8.78 12.61 1.17
C LEU A 148 -7.27 12.34 1.13
N ILE A 149 -6.86 11.15 0.66
CA ILE A 149 -5.45 10.76 0.55
C ILE A 149 -4.71 11.62 -0.49
N MET A 150 -5.36 11.95 -1.62
CA MET A 150 -4.79 12.86 -2.63
C MET A 150 -4.52 14.26 -2.07
N LYS A 151 -5.33 14.72 -1.10
CA LYS A 151 -5.10 15.98 -0.39
C LYS A 151 -3.95 15.90 0.63
N GLN A 152 -3.53 14.70 1.04
CA GLN A 152 -2.39 14.41 1.93
C GLN A 152 -1.05 14.24 1.16
N PRO A 153 -0.88 14.98 0.06
CA PRO A 153 0.06 14.67 -1.04
C PRO A 153 0.42 13.20 -1.31
N ASP A 154 -0.43 12.19 -1.03
CA ASP A 154 -0.07 10.77 -1.12
C ASP A 154 -0.66 10.06 -2.34
N LEU A 155 -0.17 10.42 -3.54
CA LEU A 155 -0.65 9.82 -4.78
C LEU A 155 -0.41 8.30 -4.86
N GLY A 156 0.67 7.80 -4.27
CA GLY A 156 1.01 6.37 -4.32
C GLY A 156 -0.09 5.53 -3.67
N SER A 157 -0.43 5.86 -2.43
CA SER A 157 -1.51 5.20 -1.69
C SER A 157 -2.86 5.35 -2.39
N ALA A 158 -3.18 6.54 -2.91
CA ALA A 158 -4.45 6.80 -3.58
C ALA A 158 -4.67 5.92 -4.83
N ILE A 159 -3.64 5.73 -5.66
CA ILE A 159 -3.73 4.94 -6.89
C ILE A 159 -4.02 3.46 -6.61
N THR A 160 -3.59 2.93 -5.46
CA THR A 160 -3.82 1.50 -5.11
C THR A 160 -5.30 1.14 -4.92
N PHE A 161 -6.19 2.11 -4.68
CA PHE A 161 -7.63 1.86 -4.60
C PHE A 161 -8.27 1.54 -5.96
N PHE A 162 -7.67 1.99 -7.05
CA PHE A 162 -8.20 1.79 -8.39
C PHE A 162 -8.25 0.31 -8.80
N PRO A 163 -7.15 -0.48 -8.74
CA PRO A 163 -7.21 -1.91 -9.06
C PRO A 163 -8.15 -2.66 -8.12
N VAL A 164 -8.20 -2.28 -6.83
CA VAL A 164 -9.14 -2.86 -5.87
C VAL A 164 -10.59 -2.67 -6.32
N LEU A 165 -10.98 -1.45 -6.68
CA LEU A 165 -12.33 -1.17 -7.17
C LEU A 165 -12.66 -1.97 -8.43
N VAL A 166 -11.75 -1.98 -9.41
CA VAL A 166 -11.94 -2.72 -10.67
C VAL A 166 -12.13 -4.22 -10.42
N ILE A 167 -11.31 -4.82 -9.54
CA ILE A 167 -11.40 -6.23 -9.18
C ILE A 167 -12.74 -6.52 -8.49
N LEU A 168 -13.16 -5.72 -7.52
CA LEU A 168 -14.43 -5.94 -6.80
C LEU A 168 -15.64 -5.78 -7.72
N LEU A 169 -15.61 -4.81 -8.63
CA LEU A 169 -16.66 -4.64 -9.64
C LEU A 169 -16.69 -5.80 -10.64
N PHE A 170 -15.54 -6.35 -11.00
CA PHE A 170 -15.46 -7.57 -11.82
C PHE A 170 -16.08 -8.76 -11.09
N LEU A 171 -15.71 -8.98 -9.82
CA LEU A 171 -16.23 -10.07 -8.99
C LEU A 171 -17.73 -9.91 -8.72
N TRP A 172 -18.24 -8.69 -8.65
CA TRP A 172 -19.67 -8.41 -8.54
C TRP A 172 -20.47 -8.82 -9.80
N GLY A 173 -19.80 -8.99 -10.94
CA GLY A 173 -20.40 -9.52 -12.17
C GLY A 173 -20.38 -8.58 -13.37
N ILE A 174 -19.67 -7.45 -13.29
CA ILE A 174 -19.52 -6.57 -14.46
C ILE A 174 -18.70 -7.27 -15.53
N ARG A 175 -19.20 -7.25 -16.77
CA ARG A 175 -18.50 -7.80 -17.94
C ARG A 175 -17.12 -7.13 -18.07
N TYR A 176 -16.06 -7.94 -18.16
CA TYR A 176 -14.67 -7.45 -18.29
C TYR A 176 -14.49 -6.42 -19.42
N ARG A 177 -15.23 -6.55 -20.52
CA ARG A 177 -15.20 -5.59 -21.64
C ARG A 177 -15.59 -4.17 -21.21
N ILE A 178 -16.59 -4.04 -20.33
CA ILE A 178 -17.03 -2.73 -19.82
C ILE A 178 -15.95 -2.14 -18.91
N LEU A 179 -15.32 -2.98 -18.07
CA LEU A 179 -14.22 -2.53 -17.23
C LEU A 179 -13.00 -2.10 -18.05
N LEU A 180 -12.64 -2.85 -19.10
CA LEU A 180 -11.56 -2.47 -20.02
C LEU A 180 -11.86 -1.16 -20.74
N LEU A 181 -13.11 -0.95 -21.17
CA LEU A 181 -13.53 0.31 -21.78
C LEU A 181 -13.47 1.48 -20.78
N ALA A 182 -13.86 1.26 -19.51
CA ALA A 182 -13.80 2.28 -18.46
C ALA A 182 -12.35 2.63 -18.08
N VAL A 183 -11.47 1.63 -17.96
CA VAL A 183 -10.04 1.85 -17.72
C VAL A 183 -9.43 2.56 -18.93
N GLY A 184 -9.70 2.08 -20.14
CA GLY A 184 -9.21 2.66 -21.40
C GLY A 184 -9.65 4.11 -21.59
N SER A 185 -10.92 4.43 -21.30
CA SER A 185 -11.42 5.81 -21.36
C SER A 185 -10.73 6.68 -20.33
N GLY A 186 -10.52 6.19 -19.09
CA GLY A 186 -9.74 6.89 -18.07
C GLY A 186 -8.32 7.23 -18.52
N LEU A 187 -7.65 6.30 -19.22
CA LEU A 187 -6.32 6.52 -19.77
C LEU A 187 -6.29 7.62 -20.85
N LEU A 188 -7.35 7.73 -21.67
CA LEU A 188 -7.47 8.80 -22.67
C LEU A 188 -7.57 10.20 -22.03
N PHE A 189 -8.00 10.30 -20.77
CA PHE A 189 -8.03 11.55 -20.01
C PHE A 189 -6.70 11.89 -19.32
N LEU A 190 -5.68 11.04 -19.36
CA LEU A 190 -4.37 11.32 -18.74
C LEU A 190 -3.71 12.64 -19.23
N PRO A 191 -3.73 12.99 -20.54
CA PRO A 191 -3.18 14.26 -20.99
C PRO A 191 -3.91 15.47 -20.40
N LEU A 192 -5.22 15.37 -20.18
CA LEU A 192 -6.00 16.40 -19.50
C LEU A 192 -5.66 16.46 -18.02
N ALA A 193 -5.52 15.29 -17.37
CA ALA A 193 -5.12 15.19 -15.97
C ALA A 193 -3.76 15.86 -15.71
N TRP A 194 -2.84 15.83 -16.68
CA TRP A 194 -1.54 16.52 -16.60
C TRP A 194 -1.68 17.99 -16.23
N ASN A 195 -2.71 18.69 -16.73
CA ASN A 195 -2.91 20.11 -16.47
C ASN A 195 -3.30 20.39 -15.01
N PHE A 196 -3.92 19.43 -14.34
CA PHE A 196 -4.34 19.54 -12.94
C PHE A 196 -3.28 19.06 -11.94
N LEU A 197 -2.19 18.44 -12.42
CA LEU A 197 -1.11 17.99 -11.55
C LEU A 197 -0.28 19.17 -11.03
N LYS A 198 0.03 19.11 -9.73
CA LYS A 198 0.96 20.04 -9.07
C LYS A 198 2.38 19.84 -9.63
N GLU A 199 3.22 20.87 -9.57
CA GLU A 199 4.59 20.81 -10.11
C GLU A 199 5.42 19.64 -9.56
N TYR A 200 5.34 19.37 -8.25
CA TYR A 200 6.04 18.22 -7.66
C TYR A 200 5.56 16.87 -8.22
N GLN A 201 4.28 16.75 -8.59
CA GLN A 201 3.70 15.52 -9.16
C GLN A 201 4.21 15.33 -10.59
N LYS A 202 4.21 16.40 -11.38
CA LYS A 202 4.81 16.41 -12.72
C LYS A 202 6.29 16.07 -12.67
N LYS A 203 7.04 16.69 -11.75
CA LYS A 203 8.48 16.42 -11.57
C LYS A 203 8.72 14.95 -11.26
N ARG A 204 7.95 14.33 -10.35
CA ARG A 204 8.05 12.88 -10.07
C ARG A 204 7.79 12.01 -11.30
N ILE A 205 6.78 12.33 -12.11
CA ILE A 205 6.48 11.57 -13.35
C ILE A 205 7.61 11.72 -14.38
N LEU A 206 8.09 12.95 -14.62
CA LEU A 206 9.15 13.22 -15.58
C LEU A 206 10.46 12.55 -15.18
N VAL A 207 10.79 12.56 -13.90
CA VAL A 207 11.98 11.90 -13.34
C VAL A 207 11.84 10.38 -13.35
N PHE A 208 10.63 9.85 -13.15
CA PHE A 208 10.40 8.42 -13.31
C PHE A 208 10.63 7.95 -14.76
N LEU A 209 10.15 8.73 -15.73
CA LEU A 209 10.35 8.43 -17.16
C LEU A 209 11.80 8.66 -17.61
N ASP A 210 12.43 9.70 -17.09
CA ASP A 210 13.82 10.06 -17.40
C ASP A 210 14.56 10.51 -16.12
N PRO A 211 15.18 9.55 -15.41
CA PRO A 211 15.93 9.85 -14.19
C PRO A 211 17.14 10.77 -14.41
N GLN A 212 17.65 10.89 -15.64
CA GLN A 212 18.83 11.72 -15.95
C GLN A 212 18.52 13.22 -15.96
N ARG A 213 17.25 13.62 -15.96
CA ARG A 213 16.84 15.03 -15.92
C ARG A 213 17.17 15.75 -14.62
N ASP A 214 17.23 15.01 -13.51
CA ASP A 214 17.57 15.57 -12.19
C ASP A 214 18.42 14.55 -11.41
N PRO A 215 19.67 14.33 -11.84
CA PRO A 215 20.49 13.22 -11.35
C PRO A 215 20.96 13.42 -9.91
N LEU A 216 20.94 14.66 -9.39
CA LEU A 216 21.32 15.01 -8.02
C LEU A 216 20.12 15.28 -7.10
N GLY A 217 18.94 15.54 -7.67
CA GLY A 217 17.70 15.77 -6.93
C GLY A 217 16.78 14.56 -6.95
N ALA A 218 15.60 14.72 -7.55
CA ALA A 218 14.55 13.70 -7.49
C ALA A 218 14.92 12.39 -8.22
N GLY A 219 15.84 12.43 -9.20
CA GLY A 219 16.27 11.28 -10.00
C GLY A 219 17.45 10.51 -9.39
N TYR A 220 18.13 11.09 -8.40
CA TYR A 220 19.29 10.48 -7.75
C TYR A 220 18.98 9.07 -7.22
N THR A 221 17.89 8.97 -6.46
CA THR A 221 17.46 7.70 -5.88
C THR A 221 17.19 6.65 -6.96
N ALA A 222 16.44 7.00 -8.01
CA ALA A 222 16.13 6.09 -9.12
C ALA A 222 17.36 5.64 -9.92
N LEU A 223 18.35 6.54 -10.12
CA LEU A 223 19.62 6.20 -10.76
C LEU A 223 20.44 5.24 -9.90
N GLN A 224 20.52 5.49 -8.59
CA GLN A 224 21.24 4.59 -7.68
C GLN A 224 20.57 3.23 -7.58
N SER A 225 19.23 3.15 -7.61
CA SER A 225 18.50 1.87 -7.72
C SER A 225 18.92 1.11 -8.97
N LYS A 226 18.99 1.80 -10.12
CA LYS A 226 19.37 1.18 -11.40
C LYS A 226 20.81 0.65 -11.35
N ILE A 227 21.73 1.40 -10.74
CA ILE A 227 23.13 0.99 -10.56
C ILE A 227 23.21 -0.19 -9.57
N ALA A 228 22.47 -0.16 -8.47
CA ALA A 228 22.41 -1.23 -7.49
C ALA A 228 22.00 -2.55 -8.15
N VAL A 229 20.85 -2.56 -8.83
CA VAL A 229 20.32 -3.72 -9.56
C VAL A 229 21.29 -4.18 -10.65
N GLY A 230 21.81 -3.24 -11.46
CA GLY A 230 22.75 -3.56 -12.53
C GLY A 230 24.06 -4.16 -12.01
N SER A 231 24.52 -3.74 -10.84
CA SER A 231 25.75 -4.24 -10.22
C SER A 231 25.57 -5.58 -9.49
N GLY A 232 24.33 -5.96 -9.16
CA GLY A 232 24.01 -7.21 -8.48
C GLY A 232 23.92 -8.42 -9.41
N GLY A 233 23.66 -8.24 -10.70
CA GLY A 233 23.47 -9.36 -11.63
C GLY A 233 22.31 -10.29 -11.22
N LEU A 234 22.28 -11.52 -11.76
CA LEU A 234 21.18 -12.47 -11.50
C LEU A 234 21.21 -13.10 -10.09
N PHE A 235 22.38 -13.16 -9.45
CA PHE A 235 22.59 -13.81 -8.16
C PHE A 235 22.74 -12.81 -7.00
N GLY A 236 22.68 -11.51 -7.28
CA GLY A 236 23.02 -10.47 -6.32
C GLY A 236 24.52 -10.41 -6.04
N LYS A 237 24.93 -9.43 -5.24
CA LYS A 237 26.33 -9.33 -4.76
C LYS A 237 26.66 -10.29 -3.63
N GLY A 238 25.65 -10.95 -3.05
CA GLY A 238 25.76 -11.77 -1.85
C GLY A 238 25.33 -11.05 -0.58
N TYR A 239 25.11 -11.83 0.48
CA TYR A 239 24.73 -11.33 1.80
C TYR A 239 25.83 -10.40 2.34
N LEU A 240 25.45 -9.19 2.78
CA LEU A 240 26.37 -8.16 3.28
C LEU A 240 27.39 -7.62 2.26
N ALA A 241 27.12 -7.71 0.96
CA ALA A 241 28.00 -7.19 -0.08
C ALA A 241 27.35 -6.08 -0.94
N GLY A 242 26.22 -5.54 -0.47
CA GLY A 242 25.45 -4.52 -1.19
C GLY A 242 26.14 -3.15 -1.15
N THR A 243 26.90 -2.81 -2.19
CA THR A 243 27.71 -1.58 -2.23
C THR A 243 26.90 -0.29 -2.14
N GLN A 244 25.68 -0.24 -2.68
CA GLN A 244 24.87 1.00 -2.67
C GLN A 244 24.13 1.22 -1.33
N SER A 245 23.72 0.13 -0.67
CA SER A 245 23.08 0.16 0.65
C SER A 245 24.13 0.41 1.75
N GLN A 246 25.28 -0.26 1.68
CA GLN A 246 26.33 -0.15 2.70
C GLN A 246 27.13 1.15 2.66
N LEU A 247 27.32 1.73 1.46
CA LEU A 247 28.05 2.99 1.31
C LEU A 247 27.13 4.22 1.41
N GLN A 248 25.87 4.03 1.84
CA GLN A 248 24.89 5.10 2.08
C GLN A 248 24.67 6.05 0.90
N PHE A 249 24.90 5.58 -0.33
CA PHE A 249 24.60 6.34 -1.55
C PHE A 249 23.09 6.48 -1.79
N VAL A 250 22.24 5.87 -0.96
CA VAL A 250 20.79 6.05 -0.98
C VAL A 250 20.29 6.48 0.40
N PRO A 251 19.67 7.68 0.53
CA PRO A 251 19.30 8.26 1.83
C PRO A 251 18.36 7.37 2.66
N GLU A 252 17.46 6.62 1.99
CA GLU A 252 16.42 5.79 2.61
C GLU A 252 16.60 4.30 2.23
N HIS A 253 17.84 3.80 2.28
CA HIS A 253 18.17 2.43 1.86
C HIS A 253 17.45 1.35 2.70
N HIS A 254 17.13 1.64 3.96
CA HIS A 254 16.48 0.70 4.87
C HIS A 254 14.94 0.64 4.70
N THR A 255 14.31 1.56 3.97
CA THR A 255 12.88 1.49 3.63
C THR A 255 12.67 1.13 2.16
N ASP A 256 13.37 1.80 1.25
CA ASP A 256 13.08 1.76 -0.18
C ASP A 256 13.99 0.74 -0.92
N PHE A 257 15.11 0.32 -0.31
CA PHE A 257 16.14 -0.53 -0.93
C PHE A 257 16.66 -1.63 0.00
N ILE A 258 15.73 -2.35 0.63
CA ILE A 258 16.08 -3.52 1.47
C ILE A 258 16.58 -4.73 0.65
N PHE A 259 16.44 -4.69 -0.68
CA PHE A 259 16.70 -5.80 -1.61
C PHE A 259 17.97 -5.61 -2.43
#